data_AF-A0A494T952-F1
#
_entry.id   AF-A0A494T952-F1
#
_cell.length_a   1.000
_cell.length_b   1.000
_cell.length_c   1.000
_cell.angle_alpha   90.00
_cell.angle_beta   90.00
_cell.angle_gamma   90.00
#
_symmetry.space_group_name_H-M   'P 1'
#
loop_
_entity.id
_entity.type
_entity.pdbx_description
1 polymer ?
#
loop_
_entity_poly.entity_id
_entity_poly.type
_entity_poly.pdbx_seq_one_letter_code
_entity_poly.pdbx_strand_id
1 'polypeptide(L)'
;MHSDATRIGELADAGERMIERLRRKAFLPDSRKSLNVRIGIAEAAALLGCSTNRIRMAEEDHRLPAPPASETGRRLGYTMEDLMNMREVLGASPARAPLDKPAIIAVQNFKGGVGKSTVTTHLAHHFGVLGYRVLVVDCDSQATTTTLFGFNPHFNITREETLYPYLSIDPTQTDLLYAVKKTAWPNVDLIPSNLELFDVEYELAASGSEGGVLAARFRKLKNGLQDLARNYDIVILDPPPALGTISLAVMQAANALLVPLAATTPDFCSTVQFLSMMDQVIHQLGEAGIEVNYDFVRLICSKFDANDPSHAMVQSIMEQAFGPSLLPVAILESAEISHAAMRMMTVYELERPIGTPKTHKRCRANLEEALGQVELLVRRGWGRTQPASEEAIVNEAA
;
A
#
# COMPACT_ATOMS: atom_id res chain seq x y z
N MET A 1 33.07 26.33 25.79
CA MET A 1 31.65 26.51 25.41
C MET A 1 31.08 25.12 25.13
N HIS A 2 30.17 24.61 25.96
CA HIS A 2 29.39 23.42 25.60
C HIS A 2 28.37 23.87 24.56
N SER A 3 28.55 23.42 23.32
CA SER A 3 27.58 23.63 22.25
C SER A 3 26.28 22.91 22.63
N ASP A 4 25.12 23.55 22.47
CA ASP A 4 23.82 22.88 22.64
C ASP A 4 23.68 21.64 21.74
N ALA A 5 24.52 21.48 20.70
CA ALA A 5 24.58 20.27 19.89
C ALA A 5 24.88 19.00 20.70
N THR A 6 25.61 19.09 21.82
CA THR A 6 25.89 17.90 22.67
C THR A 6 24.65 17.41 23.42
N ARG A 7 23.62 18.25 23.58
CA ARG A 7 22.35 17.89 24.22
C ARG A 7 21.44 17.06 23.29
N ILE A 8 21.73 17.02 21.99
CA ILE A 8 20.96 16.22 21.03
C ILE A 8 21.03 14.74 21.40
N GLY A 9 22.22 14.24 21.79
CA GLY A 9 22.38 12.86 22.26
C GLY A 9 21.56 12.57 23.52
N GLU A 10 21.62 13.47 24.51
CA GLU A 10 20.84 13.32 25.76
C GLU A 10 19.32 13.32 25.52
N LEU A 11 18.83 14.15 24.58
CA LEU A 11 17.43 14.20 24.17
C LEU A 11 17.01 12.92 23.43
N ALA A 12 17.86 12.40 22.55
CA ALA A 12 17.63 11.13 21.86
C ALA A 12 17.52 9.98 22.86
N ASP A 13 18.49 9.84 23.77
CA ASP A 13 18.49 8.81 24.81
C ASP A 13 17.25 8.91 25.72
N ALA A 14 16.82 10.13 26.05
CA ALA A 14 15.61 10.36 26.84
C ALA A 14 14.33 9.92 26.10
N GLY A 15 14.28 10.18 24.79
CA GLY A 15 13.23 9.72 23.89
C GLY A 15 13.18 8.20 23.79
N GLU A 16 14.31 7.54 23.54
CA GLU A 16 14.43 6.07 23.47
C GLU A 16 13.99 5.40 24.78
N ARG A 17 14.44 5.92 25.94
CA ARG A 17 13.98 5.43 27.25
C ARG A 17 12.47 5.59 27.46
N MET A 18 11.85 6.63 26.89
CA MET A 18 10.39 6.79 26.95
C MET A 18 9.70 5.79 26.01
N ILE A 19 10.20 5.63 24.79
CA ILE A 19 9.68 4.66 23.80
C ILE A 19 9.72 3.23 24.36
N GLU A 20 10.84 2.81 24.94
CA GLU A 20 10.97 1.48 25.57
C GLU A 20 10.04 1.31 26.78
N ARG A 21 9.80 2.37 27.56
CA ARG A 21 8.81 2.34 28.66
C ARG A 21 7.38 2.25 28.15
N LEU A 22 7.04 3.00 27.10
CA LEU A 22 5.74 2.94 26.45
C LEU A 22 5.53 1.55 25.84
N ARG A 23 6.55 0.96 25.21
CA ARG A 23 6.54 -0.43 24.71
C ARG A 23 6.18 -1.40 25.82
N ARG A 24 6.92 -1.41 26.94
CA ARG A 24 6.65 -2.34 28.06
C ARG A 24 5.26 -2.20 28.68
N LYS A 25 4.64 -1.01 28.58
CA LYS A 25 3.29 -0.74 29.12
C LYS A 25 2.18 -0.96 28.09
N ALA A 26 2.44 -0.73 26.81
CA ALA A 26 1.42 -0.73 25.75
C ALA A 26 1.45 -1.99 24.88
N PHE A 27 2.56 -2.74 24.86
CA PHE A 27 2.77 -3.90 24.00
C PHE A 27 3.40 -5.05 24.79
N LEU A 28 2.78 -6.23 24.74
CA LEU A 28 3.51 -7.46 25.06
C LEU A 28 4.56 -7.63 23.95
N PRO A 29 5.84 -7.93 24.26
CA PRO A 29 6.91 -8.07 23.25
C PRO A 29 6.56 -8.99 22.07
N ASP A 30 5.62 -9.91 22.27
CA ASP A 30 5.14 -10.90 21.30
C ASP A 30 3.71 -10.67 20.77
N SER A 31 3.03 -9.54 21.10
CA SER A 31 1.70 -9.26 20.58
C SER A 31 1.78 -8.86 19.10
N ARG A 32 1.80 -9.86 18.21
CA ARG A 32 1.60 -9.64 16.78
C ARG A 32 0.18 -9.14 16.52
N LYS A 33 0.06 -8.17 15.61
CA LYS A 33 -1.24 -7.72 15.10
C LYS A 33 -2.02 -8.92 14.56
N SER A 34 -3.30 -9.02 14.93
CA SER A 34 -4.22 -10.04 14.43
C SER A 34 -5.37 -9.40 13.67
N LEU A 35 -5.89 -10.11 12.66
CA LEU A 35 -7.00 -9.67 11.85
C LEU A 35 -8.27 -10.43 12.25
N ASN A 36 -9.06 -9.88 13.18
CA ASN A 36 -10.27 -10.55 13.67
C ASN A 36 -11.56 -10.02 13.03
N VAL A 37 -11.45 -9.37 11.88
CA VAL A 37 -12.60 -8.89 11.10
C VAL A 37 -13.43 -10.08 10.63
N ARG A 38 -14.75 -9.97 10.81
CA ARG A 38 -15.72 -10.99 10.39
C ARG A 38 -16.64 -10.43 9.32
N ILE A 39 -16.74 -11.14 8.21
CA ILE A 39 -17.49 -10.72 7.03
C ILE A 39 -18.80 -11.52 6.97
N GLY A 40 -19.92 -10.80 6.85
CA GLY A 40 -21.24 -11.43 6.75
C GLY A 40 -21.43 -12.11 5.38
N ILE A 41 -22.33 -13.09 5.29
CA ILE A 41 -22.56 -13.84 4.04
C ILE A 41 -22.95 -12.97 2.85
N ALA A 42 -23.69 -11.88 3.06
CA ALA A 42 -24.09 -10.97 1.99
C ALA A 42 -22.89 -10.19 1.43
N GLU A 43 -21.99 -9.75 2.29
CA GLU A 43 -20.75 -9.07 1.90
C GLU A 43 -19.77 -10.05 1.27
N ALA A 44 -19.63 -11.26 1.83
CA ALA A 44 -18.83 -12.34 1.23
C ALA A 44 -19.31 -12.67 -0.19
N ALA A 45 -20.62 -12.81 -0.39
CA ALA A 45 -21.23 -13.04 -1.70
C ALA A 45 -20.88 -11.94 -2.70
N ALA A 46 -20.97 -10.66 -2.29
CA ALA A 46 -20.59 -9.53 -3.13
C ALA A 46 -19.09 -9.55 -3.50
N LEU A 47 -18.21 -9.80 -2.53
CA LEU A 47 -16.75 -9.88 -2.73
C LEU A 47 -16.33 -11.07 -3.62
N LEU A 48 -17.12 -12.14 -3.62
CA LEU A 48 -16.91 -13.34 -4.43
C LEU A 48 -17.63 -13.26 -5.79
N GLY A 49 -18.39 -12.20 -6.05
CA GLY A 49 -19.16 -12.07 -7.29
C GLY A 49 -20.19 -13.18 -7.50
N CYS A 50 -20.82 -13.67 -6.42
CA CYS A 50 -21.79 -14.75 -6.49
C CYS A 50 -23.01 -14.53 -5.58
N SER A 51 -24.03 -15.39 -5.68
CA SER A 51 -25.19 -15.33 -4.79
C SER A 51 -24.90 -15.92 -3.40
N THR A 52 -25.59 -15.42 -2.36
CA THR A 52 -25.54 -16.02 -1.02
C THR A 52 -25.99 -17.48 -1.01
N ASN A 53 -26.85 -17.87 -1.95
CA ASN A 53 -27.30 -19.26 -2.11
C ASN A 53 -26.18 -20.18 -2.59
N ARG A 54 -25.33 -19.71 -3.51
CA ARG A 54 -24.16 -20.48 -3.98
C ARG A 54 -23.21 -20.82 -2.83
N ILE A 55 -23.01 -19.86 -1.90
CA ILE A 55 -22.22 -20.09 -0.69
C ILE A 55 -22.90 -21.14 0.21
N ARG A 56 -24.19 -20.99 0.51
CA ARG A 56 -24.94 -21.95 1.36
C ARG A 56 -24.92 -23.37 0.78
N MET A 57 -25.14 -23.51 -0.52
CA MET A 57 -25.08 -24.83 -1.17
C MET A 57 -23.68 -25.45 -1.05
N ALA A 58 -22.61 -24.66 -1.21
CA ALA A 58 -21.26 -25.15 -1.01
C ALA A 58 -20.97 -25.54 0.46
N GLU A 59 -21.61 -24.90 1.44
CA GLU A 59 -21.55 -25.30 2.85
C GLU A 59 -22.32 -26.61 3.11
N GLU A 60 -23.52 -26.73 2.55
CA GLU A 60 -24.39 -27.91 2.65
C GLU A 60 -23.74 -29.15 2.01
N ASP A 61 -23.09 -28.97 0.86
CA ASP A 61 -22.36 -30.03 0.15
C ASP A 61 -20.95 -30.29 0.71
N HIS A 62 -20.59 -29.66 1.83
CA HIS A 62 -19.29 -29.79 2.52
C HIS A 62 -18.04 -29.38 1.70
N ARG A 63 -18.23 -28.61 0.63
CA ARG A 63 -17.11 -27.99 -0.12
C ARG A 63 -16.53 -26.79 0.62
N LEU A 64 -17.34 -26.12 1.43
CA LEU A 64 -16.92 -25.00 2.29
C LEU A 64 -17.26 -25.27 3.75
N PRO A 65 -16.39 -24.89 4.71
CA PRO A 65 -16.75 -24.90 6.11
C PRO A 65 -17.79 -23.81 6.40
N ALA A 66 -18.80 -24.14 7.20
CA ALA A 66 -19.72 -23.14 7.73
C ALA A 66 -18.99 -22.26 8.77
N PRO A 67 -19.25 -20.94 8.82
CA PRO A 67 -18.64 -20.06 9.78
C PRO A 67 -19.13 -20.38 11.20
N PRO A 68 -18.31 -20.10 12.23
CA PRO A 68 -18.68 -20.39 13.61
C PRO A 68 -19.96 -19.66 14.02
N ALA A 69 -20.72 -20.28 14.90
CA ALA A 69 -21.91 -19.70 15.52
C ALA A 69 -21.58 -19.14 16.91
N SER A 70 -22.24 -18.04 17.29
CA SER A 70 -22.24 -17.55 18.67
C SER A 70 -22.97 -18.51 19.60
N GLU A 71 -22.86 -18.28 20.91
CA GLU A 71 -23.64 -19.00 21.95
C GLU A 71 -25.16 -18.92 21.70
N THR A 72 -25.62 -17.87 21.03
CA THR A 72 -27.03 -17.66 20.65
C THR A 72 -27.41 -18.28 19.29
N GLY A 73 -26.51 -19.05 18.67
CA GLY A 73 -26.72 -19.69 17.36
C GLY A 73 -26.57 -18.74 16.16
N ARG A 74 -26.19 -17.48 16.37
CA ARG A 74 -25.99 -16.50 15.30
C ARG A 74 -24.66 -16.74 14.59
N ARG A 75 -24.67 -16.84 13.27
CA ARG A 75 -23.44 -16.93 12.45
C ARG A 75 -22.56 -15.71 12.69
N LEU A 76 -21.31 -15.94 13.11
CA LEU A 76 -20.33 -14.88 13.40
C LEU A 76 -19.74 -14.27 12.13
N GLY A 77 -19.82 -14.97 11.00
CA GLY A 77 -19.26 -14.56 9.71
C GLY A 77 -17.91 -15.22 9.41
N TYR A 78 -17.39 -14.92 8.22
CA TYR A 78 -16.16 -15.50 7.68
C TYR A 78 -14.95 -14.64 8.03
N THR A 79 -13.80 -15.27 8.24
CA THR A 79 -12.50 -14.60 8.29
C THR A 79 -12.01 -14.27 6.87
N MET A 80 -10.93 -13.51 6.77
CA MET A 80 -10.23 -13.33 5.50
C MET A 80 -9.64 -14.64 4.95
N GLU A 81 -9.19 -15.54 5.82
CA GLU A 81 -8.68 -16.86 5.43
C GLU A 81 -9.80 -17.75 4.86
N ASP A 82 -10.99 -17.73 5.49
CA ASP A 82 -12.18 -18.37 4.94
C ASP A 82 -12.50 -17.82 3.54
N LEU A 83 -12.45 -16.49 3.35
CA LEU A 83 -12.68 -15.90 2.04
C LEU A 83 -11.65 -16.34 0.99
N MET A 84 -10.37 -16.50 1.37
CA MET A 84 -9.35 -17.00 0.43
C MET A 84 -9.67 -18.43 -0.01
N ASN A 85 -10.02 -19.31 0.93
CA ASN A 85 -10.47 -20.67 0.62
C ASN A 85 -11.75 -20.67 -0.24
N MET A 86 -12.70 -19.78 0.04
CA MET A 86 -13.91 -19.62 -0.76
C MET A 86 -13.62 -19.22 -2.21
N ARG A 87 -12.60 -18.37 -2.44
CA ARG A 87 -12.19 -17.99 -3.80
C ARG A 87 -11.65 -19.19 -4.58
N GLU A 88 -10.85 -20.04 -3.94
CA GLU A 88 -10.32 -21.26 -4.56
C GLU A 88 -11.44 -22.25 -4.90
N VAL A 89 -12.31 -22.56 -3.92
CA VAL A 89 -13.39 -23.54 -4.09
C VAL A 89 -14.47 -23.10 -5.07
N LEU A 90 -14.76 -21.80 -5.14
CA LEU A 90 -15.83 -21.25 -6.00
C LEU A 90 -15.33 -20.74 -7.36
N GLY A 91 -14.01 -20.72 -7.59
CA GLY A 91 -13.39 -20.16 -8.80
C GLY A 91 -13.45 -18.62 -8.87
N ALA A 92 -13.57 -17.93 -7.73
CA ALA A 92 -13.81 -16.50 -7.64
C ALA A 92 -12.54 -15.67 -7.35
N SER A 93 -11.37 -16.16 -7.76
CA SER A 93 -10.11 -15.45 -7.57
C SER A 93 -9.98 -14.30 -8.58
N PRO A 94 -9.63 -13.07 -8.15
CA PRO A 94 -9.42 -11.95 -9.07
C PRO A 94 -8.01 -11.98 -9.70
N ALA A 95 -7.24 -13.04 -9.48
CA ALA A 95 -5.83 -13.13 -9.84
C ALA A 95 -5.58 -12.83 -11.32
N ARG A 96 -4.40 -12.28 -11.60
CA ARG A 96 -3.94 -12.07 -12.97
C ARG A 96 -3.65 -13.42 -13.64
N ALA A 97 -3.77 -13.47 -14.96
CA ALA A 97 -3.36 -14.65 -15.72
C ALA A 97 -1.84 -14.83 -15.63
N PRO A 98 -1.29 -16.05 -15.81
CA PRO A 98 0.15 -16.29 -15.67
C PRO A 98 1.04 -15.39 -16.53
N LEU A 99 0.55 -14.99 -17.71
CA LEU A 99 1.26 -14.12 -18.67
C LEU A 99 0.99 -12.62 -18.47
N ASP A 100 -0.01 -12.26 -17.66
CA ASP A 100 -0.27 -10.86 -17.34
C ASP A 100 0.89 -10.29 -16.53
N LYS A 101 1.30 -9.07 -16.85
CA LYS A 101 2.32 -8.37 -16.06
C LYS A 101 1.75 -8.01 -14.68
N PRO A 102 2.46 -8.26 -13.57
CA PRO A 102 2.03 -7.75 -12.27
C PRO A 102 1.95 -6.22 -12.28
N ALA A 103 1.01 -5.65 -11.52
CA ALA A 103 0.94 -4.21 -11.35
C ALA A 103 1.88 -3.78 -10.22
N ILE A 104 2.94 -3.05 -10.56
CA ILE A 104 3.92 -2.46 -9.64
C ILE A 104 3.62 -0.96 -9.56
N ILE A 105 2.87 -0.57 -8.53
CA ILE A 105 2.32 0.77 -8.34
C ILE A 105 3.20 1.55 -7.37
N ALA A 106 3.81 2.65 -7.83
CA ALA A 106 4.43 3.62 -6.94
C ALA A 106 3.39 4.63 -6.44
N VAL A 107 3.29 4.79 -5.11
CA VAL A 107 2.43 5.81 -4.49
C VAL A 107 3.30 7.00 -4.09
N GLN A 108 3.49 7.96 -5.00
CA GLN A 108 4.59 8.93 -4.91
C GLN A 108 4.14 10.39 -5.03
N ASN A 109 4.70 11.25 -4.18
CA ASN A 109 4.63 12.71 -4.22
C ASN A 109 5.75 13.29 -3.33
N PHE A 110 6.36 14.44 -3.67
CA PHE A 110 7.41 15.08 -2.85
C PHE A 110 6.86 15.85 -1.66
N LYS A 111 5.58 16.19 -1.66
CA LYS A 111 5.02 16.87 -0.51
C LYS A 111 4.81 15.86 0.63
N GLY A 112 5.55 16.03 1.73
CA GLY A 112 5.28 15.34 2.98
C GLY A 112 3.86 15.67 3.48
N GLY A 113 3.15 14.67 4.02
CA GLY A 113 1.83 14.87 4.63
C GLY A 113 0.63 14.74 3.70
N VAL A 114 0.80 14.51 2.39
CA VAL A 114 -0.31 14.26 1.44
C VAL A 114 -0.96 12.88 1.56
N GLY A 115 -0.61 12.10 2.59
CA GLY A 115 -1.24 10.81 2.85
C GLY A 115 -0.71 9.62 2.05
N LYS A 116 0.51 9.67 1.49
CA LYS A 116 1.12 8.55 0.72
C LYS A 116 1.00 7.20 1.42
N SER A 117 1.65 7.03 2.57
CA SER A 117 1.60 5.77 3.34
C SER A 117 0.18 5.38 3.76
N THR A 118 -0.71 6.36 3.98
CA THR A 118 -2.14 6.09 4.23
C THR A 118 -2.81 5.51 2.99
N VAL A 119 -2.62 6.10 1.81
CA VAL A 119 -3.13 5.57 0.54
C VAL A 119 -2.50 4.21 0.23
N THR A 120 -1.18 4.04 0.39
CA THR A 120 -0.46 2.78 0.20
C THR A 120 -1.09 1.65 1.01
N THR A 121 -1.24 1.84 2.32
CA THR A 121 -1.78 0.82 3.23
C THR A 121 -3.26 0.53 2.99
N HIS A 122 -4.07 1.57 2.71
CA HIS A 122 -5.50 1.37 2.41
C HIS A 122 -5.70 0.70 1.04
N LEU A 123 -4.89 1.05 0.03
CA LEU A 123 -4.90 0.41 -1.28
C LEU A 123 -4.50 -1.06 -1.17
N ALA A 124 -3.45 -1.37 -0.39
CA ALA A 124 -3.03 -2.74 -0.13
C ALA A 124 -4.14 -3.58 0.49
N HIS A 125 -4.78 -3.09 1.55
CA HIS A 125 -5.89 -3.81 2.19
C HIS A 125 -7.16 -3.84 1.33
N HIS A 126 -7.42 -2.81 0.51
CA HIS A 126 -8.50 -2.84 -0.47
C HIS A 126 -8.32 -4.01 -1.46
N PHE A 127 -7.14 -4.12 -2.09
CA PHE A 127 -6.80 -5.27 -2.93
C PHE A 127 -6.80 -6.59 -2.14
N GLY A 128 -6.35 -6.57 -0.89
CA GLY A 128 -6.39 -7.72 0.02
C GLY A 128 -7.81 -8.25 0.25
N VAL A 129 -8.77 -7.37 0.53
CA VAL A 129 -10.21 -7.72 0.68
C VAL A 129 -10.78 -8.31 -0.60
N LEU A 130 -10.41 -7.75 -1.74
CA LEU A 130 -10.83 -8.24 -3.05
C LEU A 130 -10.18 -9.58 -3.42
N GLY A 131 -9.15 -10.02 -2.69
CA GLY A 131 -8.53 -11.34 -2.84
C GLY A 131 -7.30 -11.39 -3.75
N TYR A 132 -6.73 -10.25 -4.10
CA TYR A 132 -5.46 -10.20 -4.82
C TYR A 132 -4.31 -10.62 -3.91
N ARG A 133 -3.25 -11.22 -4.48
CA ARG A 133 -1.98 -11.40 -3.78
C ARG A 133 -1.21 -10.10 -3.85
N VAL A 134 -0.99 -9.47 -2.70
CA VAL A 134 -0.41 -8.12 -2.60
C VAL A 134 0.94 -8.18 -1.89
N LEU A 135 1.94 -7.52 -2.47
CA LEU A 135 3.17 -7.17 -1.78
C LEU A 135 3.23 -5.67 -1.55
N VAL A 136 3.47 -5.24 -0.33
CA VAL A 136 3.82 -3.85 -0.03
C VAL A 136 5.31 -3.75 0.21
N VAL A 137 5.97 -2.76 -0.37
CA VAL A 137 7.38 -2.47 -0.14
C VAL A 137 7.48 -1.07 0.44
N ASP A 138 7.83 -1.00 1.72
CA ASP A 138 8.12 0.27 2.38
C ASP A 138 9.54 0.69 2.00
N CYS A 139 9.66 1.77 1.23
CA CYS A 139 10.93 2.30 0.76
C CYS A 139 11.35 3.55 1.53
N ASP A 140 10.53 4.02 2.48
CA ASP A 140 10.79 5.22 3.28
C ASP A 140 11.45 4.82 4.60
N SER A 141 12.61 5.39 4.94
CA SER A 141 13.29 5.10 6.21
C SER A 141 12.49 5.55 7.45
N GLN A 142 11.50 6.42 7.27
CA GLN A 142 10.54 6.77 8.33
C GLN A 142 9.58 5.62 8.67
N ALA A 143 9.49 4.59 7.80
CA ALA A 143 8.83 3.33 8.06
C ALA A 143 7.36 3.45 8.55
N THR A 144 6.64 4.45 8.02
CA THR A 144 5.24 4.69 8.39
C THR A 144 4.34 3.55 7.93
N THR A 145 4.56 3.04 6.72
CA THR A 145 3.81 1.89 6.19
C THR A 145 4.09 0.64 7.02
N THR A 146 5.35 0.36 7.34
CA THR A 146 5.78 -0.73 8.23
C THR A 146 5.04 -0.68 9.58
N THR A 147 4.97 0.52 10.17
CA THR A 147 4.26 0.76 11.43
C THR A 147 2.76 0.46 11.30
N LEU A 148 2.11 0.93 10.23
CA LEU A 148 0.68 0.69 9.99
C LEU A 148 0.34 -0.78 9.72
N PHE A 149 1.31 -1.59 9.29
CA PHE A 149 1.17 -3.06 9.21
C PHE A 149 1.38 -3.77 10.56
N GLY A 150 1.68 -3.04 11.63
CA GLY A 150 1.81 -3.56 12.98
C GLY A 150 3.22 -3.98 13.38
N PHE A 151 4.23 -3.65 12.57
CA PHE A 151 5.64 -3.87 12.91
C PHE A 151 6.21 -2.59 13.50
N ASN A 152 6.87 -2.68 14.67
CA ASN A 152 7.66 -1.57 15.15
C ASN A 152 9.01 -1.53 14.41
N PRO A 153 9.33 -0.49 13.62
CA PRO A 153 10.56 -0.45 12.82
C PRO A 153 11.86 -0.47 13.63
N HIS A 154 11.81 -0.03 14.90
CA HIS A 154 12.98 0.05 15.77
C HIS A 154 13.23 -1.26 16.55
N PHE A 155 12.19 -2.06 16.79
CA PHE A 155 12.30 -3.25 17.64
C PHE A 155 12.00 -4.57 16.95
N ASN A 156 11.16 -4.57 15.92
CA ASN A 156 10.73 -5.78 15.22
C ASN A 156 11.45 -6.01 13.90
N ILE A 157 12.13 -4.98 13.38
CA ILE A 157 12.77 -4.97 12.07
C ILE A 157 14.24 -4.61 12.24
N THR A 158 15.14 -5.51 11.87
CA THR A 158 16.57 -5.18 11.76
C THR A 158 16.90 -4.68 10.36
N ARG A 159 18.04 -4.01 10.18
CA ARG A 159 18.53 -3.55 8.87
C ARG A 159 18.56 -4.68 7.85
N GLU A 160 18.95 -5.88 8.28
CA GLU A 160 19.05 -7.11 7.47
C GLU A 160 17.72 -7.62 6.94
N GLU A 161 16.60 -7.08 7.41
CA GLU A 161 15.24 -7.45 7.01
C GLU A 161 14.59 -6.40 6.11
N THR A 162 15.32 -5.34 5.75
CA THR A 162 14.87 -4.22 4.90
C THR A 162 15.45 -4.33 3.48
N LEU A 163 15.24 -3.31 2.64
CA LEU A 163 15.90 -3.18 1.34
C LEU A 163 17.42 -2.90 1.43
N TYR A 164 17.95 -2.54 2.61
CA TYR A 164 19.36 -2.14 2.76
C TYR A 164 20.35 -3.21 2.24
N PRO A 165 20.31 -4.50 2.67
CA PRO A 165 21.25 -5.54 2.21
C PRO A 165 21.28 -5.75 0.70
N TYR A 166 20.17 -5.45 0.03
CA TYR A 166 20.04 -5.55 -1.41
C TYR A 166 20.56 -4.29 -2.11
N LEU A 167 20.36 -3.11 -1.53
CA LEU A 167 20.67 -1.81 -2.17
C LEU A 167 22.01 -1.20 -1.76
N SER A 168 22.64 -1.63 -0.67
CA SER A 168 23.94 -1.14 -0.15
C SER A 168 25.08 -1.28 -1.16
N ILE A 169 26.13 -0.44 -1.05
CA ILE A 169 27.26 -0.46 -1.99
C ILE A 169 27.89 -1.85 -2.13
N ASP A 170 28.02 -2.57 -1.03
CA ASP A 170 28.42 -3.97 -0.99
C ASP A 170 27.21 -4.84 -0.59
N PRO A 171 26.44 -5.36 -1.55
CA PRO A 171 25.20 -6.06 -1.25
C PRO A 171 25.49 -7.44 -0.66
N THR A 172 24.88 -7.73 0.47
CA THR A 172 24.97 -9.06 1.11
C THR A 172 23.86 -10.00 0.63
N GLN A 173 22.89 -9.48 -0.12
CA GLN A 173 21.76 -10.24 -0.66
C GLN A 173 21.63 -10.12 -2.18
N THR A 174 21.17 -11.20 -2.82
CA THR A 174 21.09 -11.35 -4.28
C THR A 174 19.66 -11.24 -4.83
N ASP A 175 18.66 -11.50 -4.00
CA ASP A 175 17.24 -11.31 -4.28
C ASP A 175 16.54 -10.56 -3.12
N LEU A 176 15.25 -10.31 -3.23
CA LEU A 176 14.44 -9.61 -2.22
C LEU A 176 13.61 -10.56 -1.33
N LEU A 177 13.66 -11.87 -1.54
CA LEU A 177 12.81 -12.83 -0.81
C LEU A 177 13.13 -12.85 0.69
N TYR A 178 14.41 -12.65 1.06
CA TYR A 178 14.84 -12.62 2.46
C TYR A 178 14.10 -11.56 3.31
N ALA A 179 13.66 -10.46 2.68
CA ALA A 179 13.04 -9.33 3.36
C ALA A 179 11.51 -9.46 3.46
N VAL A 180 10.90 -10.45 2.80
CA VAL A 180 9.44 -10.60 2.77
C VAL A 180 8.93 -11.12 4.12
N LYS A 181 8.04 -10.34 4.74
CA LYS A 181 7.37 -10.64 6.01
C LYS A 181 5.88 -10.90 5.77
N LYS A 182 5.36 -11.95 6.39
CA LYS A 182 3.92 -12.21 6.49
C LYS A 182 3.27 -11.20 7.44
N THR A 183 2.12 -10.66 7.03
CA THR A 183 1.33 -9.75 7.86
C THR A 183 0.17 -10.50 8.54
N ALA A 184 -0.71 -9.79 9.24
CA ALA A 184 -1.95 -10.35 9.77
C ALA A 184 -2.95 -10.78 8.67
N TRP A 185 -2.75 -10.31 7.43
CA TRP A 185 -3.57 -10.64 6.28
C TRP A 185 -3.00 -11.86 5.56
N PRO A 186 -3.83 -12.85 5.18
CA PRO A 186 -3.35 -14.09 4.55
C PRO A 186 -2.74 -13.87 3.17
N ASN A 187 -3.12 -12.79 2.47
CA ASN A 187 -2.76 -12.48 1.09
C ASN A 187 -2.06 -11.13 0.90
N VAL A 188 -1.61 -10.49 1.99
CA VAL A 188 -0.83 -9.24 1.94
C VAL A 188 0.48 -9.43 2.68
N ASP A 189 1.58 -9.35 1.94
CA ASP A 189 2.94 -9.43 2.47
C ASP A 189 3.61 -8.05 2.48
N LEU A 190 4.65 -7.91 3.29
CA LEU A 190 5.38 -6.65 3.48
C LEU A 190 6.90 -6.87 3.35
N ILE A 191 7.59 -6.04 2.57
CA ILE A 191 9.00 -5.75 2.79
C ILE A 191 9.07 -4.49 3.65
N PRO A 192 9.55 -4.59 4.90
CA PRO A 192 9.55 -3.48 5.84
C PRO A 192 10.74 -2.54 5.60
N SER A 193 10.66 -1.39 6.27
CA SER A 193 11.73 -0.40 6.33
C SER A 193 12.08 -0.07 7.78
N ASN A 194 13.23 0.55 7.98
CA ASN A 194 13.63 1.17 9.24
C ASN A 194 14.55 2.38 8.96
N LEU A 195 14.93 3.09 10.03
CA LEU A 195 15.72 4.32 9.90
C LEU A 195 17.06 4.10 9.20
N GLU A 196 17.65 2.92 9.37
CA GLU A 196 18.96 2.55 8.81
C GLU A 196 18.96 2.42 7.28
N LEU A 197 17.79 2.32 6.64
CA LEU A 197 17.68 2.38 5.18
C LEU A 197 18.19 3.73 4.62
N PHE A 198 18.19 4.79 5.43
CA PHE A 198 18.73 6.09 5.05
C PHE A 198 20.23 6.05 4.71
N ASP A 199 20.97 5.09 5.28
CA ASP A 199 22.40 4.93 5.02
C ASP A 199 22.68 4.61 3.54
N VAL A 200 21.74 3.98 2.83
CA VAL A 200 21.84 3.74 1.37
C VAL A 200 22.03 5.06 0.63
N GLU A 201 21.24 6.09 0.96
CA GLU A 201 21.34 7.40 0.31
C GLU A 201 22.69 8.08 0.61
N TYR A 202 23.21 7.95 1.84
CA TYR A 202 24.50 8.52 2.21
C TYR A 202 25.67 7.81 1.50
N GLU A 203 25.66 6.48 1.51
CA GLU A 203 26.62 5.64 0.81
C GLU A 203 26.71 6.06 -0.66
N LEU A 204 25.56 6.18 -1.32
CA LEU A 204 25.49 6.55 -2.72
C LEU A 204 26.01 7.96 -2.98
N ALA A 205 25.67 8.93 -2.15
CA ALA A 205 26.22 10.29 -2.24
C ALA A 205 27.75 10.30 -2.04
N ALA A 206 28.27 9.48 -1.13
CA ALA A 206 29.69 9.37 -0.84
C ALA A 206 30.48 8.62 -1.93
N SER A 207 29.84 7.71 -2.67
CA SER A 207 30.47 6.93 -3.75
C SER A 207 30.83 7.74 -5.00
N GLY A 208 30.44 9.02 -5.06
CA GLY A 208 30.85 9.95 -6.10
C GLY A 208 30.13 9.76 -7.44
N SER A 209 30.22 10.79 -8.27
CA SER A 209 29.51 11.01 -9.55
C SER A 209 29.85 10.04 -10.69
N GLU A 210 30.18 8.78 -10.41
CA GLU A 210 30.22 7.77 -11.46
C GLU A 210 28.79 7.33 -11.76
N GLY A 211 28.12 8.00 -12.71
CA GLY A 211 26.73 7.74 -13.09
C GLY A 211 26.40 6.26 -13.39
N GLY A 212 27.42 5.42 -13.61
CA GLY A 212 27.29 3.96 -13.72
C GLY A 212 26.79 3.27 -12.44
N VAL A 213 27.19 3.71 -11.24
CA VAL A 213 26.78 3.10 -9.96
C VAL A 213 25.29 3.33 -9.72
N LEU A 214 24.83 4.58 -9.88
CA LEU A 214 23.43 4.94 -9.71
C LEU A 214 22.52 4.19 -10.71
N ALA A 215 22.90 4.18 -11.99
CA ALA A 215 22.17 3.45 -13.02
C ALA A 215 22.15 1.93 -12.78
N ALA A 216 23.23 1.36 -12.26
CA ALA A 216 23.28 -0.06 -11.89
C ALA A 216 22.32 -0.38 -10.74
N ARG A 217 22.16 0.53 -9.76
CA ARG A 217 21.26 0.36 -8.61
C ARG A 217 19.80 0.49 -8.97
N PHE A 218 19.46 1.43 -9.85
CA PHE A 218 18.12 1.53 -10.44
C PHE A 218 17.71 0.21 -11.09
N ARG A 219 18.56 -0.30 -11.99
CA ARG A 219 18.36 -1.61 -12.62
C ARG A 219 18.27 -2.75 -11.59
N LYS A 220 19.06 -2.68 -10.51
CA LYS A 220 19.03 -3.70 -9.46
C LYS A 220 17.66 -3.77 -8.80
N LEU A 221 17.11 -2.66 -8.30
CA LEU A 221 15.78 -2.66 -7.68
C LEU A 221 14.70 -3.14 -8.65
N LYS A 222 14.73 -2.64 -9.90
CA LYS A 222 13.80 -3.07 -10.95
C LYS A 222 13.85 -4.58 -11.20
N ASN A 223 15.03 -5.16 -11.35
CA ASN A 223 15.19 -6.60 -11.60
C ASN A 223 14.72 -7.43 -10.40
N GLY A 224 15.14 -7.06 -9.18
CA GLY A 224 14.73 -7.75 -7.96
C GLY A 224 13.21 -7.73 -7.76
N LEU A 225 12.57 -6.58 -8.01
CA LEU A 225 11.11 -6.46 -7.94
C LEU A 225 10.42 -7.23 -9.06
N GLN A 226 10.94 -7.23 -10.28
CA GLN A 226 10.35 -7.98 -11.40
C GLN A 226 10.32 -9.49 -11.14
N ASP A 227 11.38 -10.04 -10.57
CA ASP A 227 11.43 -11.47 -10.23
C ASP A 227 10.50 -11.80 -9.07
N LEU A 228 10.51 -10.98 -8.01
CA LEU A 228 9.65 -11.16 -6.85
C LEU A 228 8.16 -10.99 -7.19
N ALA A 229 7.82 -10.01 -8.04
CA ALA A 229 6.47 -9.68 -8.44
C ALA A 229 5.75 -10.82 -9.19
N ARG A 230 6.48 -11.84 -9.69
CA ARG A 230 5.87 -13.03 -10.31
C ARG A 230 4.95 -13.80 -9.35
N ASN A 231 5.19 -13.70 -8.04
CA ASN A 231 4.39 -14.35 -7.00
C ASN A 231 3.17 -13.54 -6.57
N TYR A 232 3.04 -12.30 -7.05
CA TYR A 232 2.01 -11.36 -6.66
C TYR A 232 1.19 -10.89 -7.87
N ASP A 233 -0.02 -10.44 -7.61
CA ASP A 233 -0.85 -9.75 -8.59
C ASP A 233 -0.53 -8.25 -8.57
N ILE A 234 -0.37 -7.71 -7.37
CA ILE A 234 -0.12 -6.29 -7.10
C ILE A 234 1.13 -6.13 -6.21
N VAL A 235 2.01 -5.22 -6.57
CA VAL A 235 3.11 -4.72 -5.73
C VAL A 235 2.91 -3.22 -5.54
N ILE A 236 2.92 -2.73 -4.31
CA ILE A 236 2.74 -1.31 -3.99
C ILE A 236 4.02 -0.80 -3.31
N LEU A 237 4.60 0.26 -3.87
CA LEU A 237 5.83 0.88 -3.40
C LEU A 237 5.50 2.19 -2.68
N ASP A 238 5.99 2.38 -1.45
CA ASP A 238 5.86 3.61 -0.66
C ASP A 238 7.21 4.33 -0.56
N PRO A 239 7.59 5.15 -1.55
CA PRO A 239 8.86 5.89 -1.53
C PRO A 239 8.82 7.11 -0.59
N PRO A 240 10.01 7.59 -0.16
CA PRO A 240 10.12 8.77 0.69
C PRO A 240 9.62 10.05 -0.03
N PRO A 241 9.24 11.11 0.69
CA PRO A 241 8.79 12.38 0.14
C PRO A 241 9.89 13.22 -0.55
N ALA A 242 11.05 12.66 -0.87
CA ALA A 242 12.16 13.37 -1.49
C ALA A 242 12.58 12.70 -2.81
N LEU A 243 13.15 13.46 -3.75
CA LEU A 243 13.83 12.92 -4.94
C LEU A 243 15.23 12.37 -4.61
N GLY A 244 15.26 11.45 -3.64
CA GLY A 244 16.46 10.66 -3.36
C GLY A 244 16.65 9.54 -4.39
N THR A 245 17.77 8.83 -4.27
CA THR A 245 18.10 7.68 -5.10
C THR A 245 17.02 6.59 -5.02
N ILE A 246 16.52 6.31 -3.81
CA ILE A 246 15.49 5.28 -3.61
C ILE A 246 14.20 5.66 -4.35
N SER A 247 13.78 6.93 -4.27
CA SER A 247 12.60 7.43 -4.97
C SER A 247 12.73 7.32 -6.50
N LEU A 248 13.93 7.56 -7.05
CA LEU A 248 14.20 7.39 -8.47
C LEU A 248 14.25 5.92 -8.89
N ALA A 249 14.82 5.06 -8.05
CA ALA A 249 14.83 3.62 -8.26
C ALA A 249 13.40 3.06 -8.27
N VAL A 250 12.55 3.49 -7.34
CA VAL A 250 11.13 3.15 -7.27
C VAL A 250 10.40 3.62 -8.52
N MET A 251 10.63 4.86 -8.94
CA MET A 251 10.04 5.44 -10.15
C MET A 251 10.37 4.58 -11.39
N GLN A 252 11.62 4.13 -11.53
CA GLN A 252 12.06 3.31 -12.65
C GLN A 252 11.60 1.84 -12.58
N ALA A 253 11.42 1.30 -11.37
CA ALA A 253 10.99 -0.06 -11.14
C ALA A 253 9.47 -0.26 -11.29
N ALA A 254 8.68 0.77 -10.99
CA ALA A 254 7.23 0.75 -11.14
C ALA A 254 6.78 0.76 -12.61
N ASN A 255 5.63 0.14 -12.88
CA ASN A 255 4.91 0.26 -14.15
C ASN A 255 3.58 1.01 -14.00
N ALA A 256 3.25 1.51 -12.82
CA ALA A 256 2.13 2.41 -12.60
C ALA A 256 2.47 3.46 -11.56
N LEU A 257 1.92 4.66 -11.73
CA LEU A 257 2.13 5.78 -10.81
C LEU A 257 0.79 6.30 -10.30
N LEU A 258 0.65 6.30 -8.97
CA LEU A 258 -0.44 6.95 -8.26
C LEU A 258 0.13 8.12 -7.45
N VAL A 259 -0.40 9.32 -7.68
CA VAL A 259 0.08 10.57 -7.04
C VAL A 259 -1.01 11.10 -6.10
N PRO A 260 -0.90 10.85 -4.79
CA PRO A 260 -1.82 11.46 -3.82
C PRO A 260 -1.52 12.94 -3.69
N LEU A 261 -2.56 13.77 -3.67
CA LEU A 261 -2.47 15.21 -3.37
C LEU A 261 -3.67 15.63 -2.53
N ALA A 262 -3.50 16.60 -1.64
CA ALA A 262 -4.62 17.18 -0.89
C ALA A 262 -5.21 18.39 -1.64
N ALA A 263 -6.48 18.70 -1.38
CA ALA A 263 -7.19 19.80 -2.03
C ALA A 263 -6.83 21.18 -1.45
N THR A 264 -5.54 21.48 -1.35
CA THR A 264 -5.03 22.79 -0.92
C THR A 264 -4.15 23.41 -1.99
N THR A 265 -4.11 24.75 -2.08
CA THR A 265 -3.26 25.45 -3.05
C THR A 265 -1.76 25.11 -2.90
N PRO A 266 -1.19 25.06 -1.67
CA PRO A 266 0.20 24.62 -1.50
C PRO A 266 0.46 23.19 -2.01
N ASP A 267 -0.45 22.25 -1.77
CA ASP A 267 -0.31 20.86 -2.22
C ASP A 267 -0.44 20.75 -3.75
N PHE A 268 -1.36 21.52 -4.36
CA PHE A 268 -1.48 21.63 -5.81
C PHE A 268 -0.17 22.15 -6.44
N CYS A 269 0.34 23.29 -5.98
CA CYS A 269 1.59 23.86 -6.49
C CYS A 269 2.78 22.90 -6.32
N SER A 270 2.88 22.24 -5.16
CA SER A 270 3.94 21.25 -4.90
C SER A 270 3.83 20.04 -5.83
N THR A 271 2.60 19.61 -6.15
CA THR A 271 2.36 18.48 -7.06
C THR A 271 2.70 18.85 -8.51
N VAL A 272 2.44 20.08 -8.94
CA VAL A 272 2.88 20.56 -10.27
C VAL A 272 4.40 20.56 -10.37
N GLN A 273 5.11 21.06 -9.35
CA GLN A 273 6.57 21.01 -9.30
C GLN A 273 7.10 19.57 -9.32
N PHE A 274 6.44 18.66 -8.59
CA PHE A 274 6.73 17.24 -8.59
C PHE A 274 6.67 16.65 -10.01
N LEU A 275 5.58 16.88 -10.72
CA LEU A 275 5.40 16.39 -12.09
C LEU A 275 6.44 16.96 -13.05
N SER A 276 6.77 18.26 -12.95
CA SER A 276 7.81 18.88 -13.78
C SER A 276 9.20 18.30 -13.54
N MET A 277 9.55 18.00 -12.28
CA MET A 277 10.82 17.36 -11.97
C MET A 277 10.86 15.91 -12.45
N MET A 278 9.75 15.17 -12.30
CA MET A 278 9.65 13.81 -12.84
C MET A 278 9.87 13.78 -14.36
N ASP A 279 9.25 14.70 -15.09
CA ASP A 279 9.42 14.83 -16.55
C ASP A 279 10.90 15.03 -16.92
N GLN A 280 11.58 15.94 -16.22
CA GLN A 280 13.03 16.17 -16.40
C GLN A 280 13.86 14.91 -16.14
N VAL A 281 13.57 14.18 -15.06
CA VAL A 281 14.32 12.97 -14.72
C VAL A 281 14.03 11.84 -15.71
N ILE A 282 12.78 11.66 -16.15
CA ILE A 282 12.42 10.67 -17.17
C ILE A 282 13.17 10.97 -18.48
N HIS A 283 13.24 12.24 -18.88
CA HIS A 283 14.02 12.66 -20.04
C HIS A 283 15.52 12.33 -19.90
N GLN A 284 16.13 12.65 -18.76
CA GLN A 284 17.54 12.35 -18.49
C GLN A 284 17.82 10.84 -18.46
N LEU A 285 16.91 10.05 -17.88
CA LEU A 285 17.01 8.59 -17.88
C LEU A 285 16.92 8.05 -19.32
N GLY A 286 16.05 8.62 -20.16
CA GLY A 286 15.94 8.28 -21.57
C GLY A 286 17.23 8.53 -22.34
N GLU A 287 17.90 9.67 -22.12
CA GLU A 287 19.21 9.97 -22.70
C GLU A 287 20.30 8.97 -22.27
N ALA A 288 20.17 8.42 -21.05
CA ALA A 288 21.04 7.37 -20.53
C ALA A 288 20.64 5.94 -20.98
N GLY A 289 19.67 5.80 -21.88
CA GLY A 289 19.18 4.51 -22.37
C GLY A 289 18.33 3.73 -21.36
N ILE A 290 17.77 4.42 -20.36
CA ILE A 290 16.92 3.83 -19.33
C ILE A 290 15.46 4.18 -19.63
N GLU A 291 14.69 3.19 -20.08
CA GLU A 291 13.26 3.37 -20.32
C GLU A 291 12.42 3.29 -19.04
N VAL A 292 11.54 4.28 -18.87
CA VAL A 292 10.50 4.33 -17.85
C VAL A 292 9.15 4.31 -18.57
N ASN A 293 8.40 3.23 -18.39
CA ASN A 293 7.12 3.02 -19.06
C ASN A 293 6.05 2.76 -18.00
N TYR A 294 4.99 3.57 -18.02
CA TYR A 294 3.84 3.43 -17.12
C TYR A 294 2.59 3.01 -17.90
N ASP A 295 1.93 1.95 -17.42
CA ASP A 295 0.60 1.52 -17.86
C ASP A 295 -0.45 2.59 -17.53
N PHE A 296 -0.28 3.27 -16.39
CA PHE A 296 -1.03 4.49 -16.07
C PHE A 296 -0.27 5.44 -15.14
N VAL A 297 -0.58 6.73 -15.27
CA VAL A 297 -0.25 7.78 -14.31
C VAL A 297 -1.56 8.44 -13.89
N ARG A 298 -1.87 8.43 -12.59
CA ARG A 298 -3.09 9.02 -12.04
C ARG A 298 -2.85 9.79 -10.77
N LEU A 299 -3.63 10.86 -10.59
CA LEU A 299 -3.68 11.66 -9.38
C LEU A 299 -4.92 11.29 -8.58
N ILE A 300 -4.80 11.20 -7.26
CA ILE A 300 -5.93 10.93 -6.37
C ILE A 300 -6.01 11.99 -5.28
N CYS A 301 -7.14 12.72 -5.26
CA CYS A 301 -7.39 13.68 -4.20
C CYS A 301 -7.56 12.95 -2.87
N SER A 302 -6.80 13.36 -1.87
CA SER A 302 -6.78 12.78 -0.53
C SER A 302 -7.18 13.81 0.51
N LYS A 303 -7.71 13.34 1.65
CA LYS A 303 -8.14 14.20 2.77
C LYS A 303 -9.15 15.27 2.33
N PHE A 304 -10.06 14.92 1.44
CA PHE A 304 -11.04 15.86 0.91
C PHE A 304 -12.21 16.04 1.89
N ASP A 305 -12.35 17.22 2.46
CA ASP A 305 -13.60 17.63 3.13
C ASP A 305 -14.58 18.25 2.11
N ALA A 306 -15.69 17.56 1.85
CA ALA A 306 -16.76 18.02 0.97
C ALA A 306 -17.56 19.22 1.52
N ASN A 307 -17.41 19.54 2.81
CA ASN A 307 -18.07 20.69 3.43
C ASN A 307 -17.19 21.94 3.44
N ASP A 308 -15.92 21.83 3.02
CA ASP A 308 -15.00 22.96 2.93
C ASP A 308 -15.06 23.59 1.53
N PRO A 309 -15.56 24.83 1.39
CA PRO A 309 -15.62 25.52 0.10
C PRO A 309 -14.25 25.73 -0.55
N SER A 310 -13.18 25.84 0.25
CA SER A 310 -11.82 25.99 -0.26
C SER A 310 -11.32 24.72 -0.93
N HIS A 311 -11.65 23.55 -0.37
CA HIS A 311 -11.37 22.27 -0.99
C HIS A 311 -12.12 22.12 -2.32
N ALA A 312 -13.40 22.47 -2.37
CA ALA A 312 -14.20 22.41 -3.61
C ALA A 312 -13.63 23.32 -4.72
N MET A 313 -13.18 24.52 -4.35
CA MET A 313 -12.49 25.43 -5.27
C MET A 313 -11.21 24.80 -5.82
N VAL A 314 -10.33 24.30 -4.95
CA VAL A 314 -9.05 23.70 -5.37
C VAL A 314 -9.30 22.44 -6.19
N GLN A 315 -10.31 21.63 -5.84
CA GLN A 315 -10.67 20.47 -6.64
C GLN A 315 -11.05 20.85 -8.07
N SER A 316 -11.84 21.91 -8.25
CA SER A 316 -12.19 22.41 -9.58
C SER A 316 -10.96 22.85 -10.37
N ILE A 317 -9.97 23.46 -9.71
CA ILE A 317 -8.68 23.84 -10.33
C ILE A 317 -7.91 22.58 -10.75
N MET A 318 -7.84 21.56 -9.89
CA MET A 318 -7.19 20.28 -10.20
C MET A 318 -7.86 19.58 -11.39
N GLU A 319 -9.19 19.57 -11.46
CA GLU A 319 -9.95 18.99 -12.56
C GLU A 319 -9.67 19.72 -13.88
N GLN A 320 -9.61 21.05 -13.87
CA GLN A 320 -9.25 21.85 -15.05
C GLN A 320 -7.80 21.62 -15.49
N ALA A 321 -6.88 21.47 -14.55
CA ALA A 321 -5.45 21.32 -14.83
C ALA A 321 -5.07 19.90 -15.29
N PHE A 322 -5.61 18.87 -14.63
CA PHE A 322 -5.19 17.48 -14.83
C PHE A 322 -6.19 16.64 -15.63
N GLY A 323 -7.44 17.09 -15.77
CA GLY A 323 -8.48 16.45 -16.56
C GLY A 323 -8.62 14.95 -16.24
N PRO A 324 -8.59 14.05 -17.24
CA PRO A 324 -8.76 12.60 -17.05
C PRO A 324 -7.69 11.92 -16.19
N SER A 325 -6.56 12.58 -15.94
CA SER A 325 -5.50 12.04 -15.09
C SER A 325 -5.85 12.16 -13.60
N LEU A 326 -6.76 13.05 -13.21
CA LEU A 326 -7.31 13.11 -11.86
C LEU A 326 -8.45 12.10 -11.73
N LEU A 327 -8.36 11.22 -10.72
CA LEU A 327 -9.44 10.28 -10.42
C LEU A 327 -10.67 11.04 -9.89
N PRO A 328 -11.87 10.78 -10.44
CA PRO A 328 -13.07 11.56 -10.11
C PRO A 328 -13.54 11.39 -8.66
N VAL A 329 -13.32 10.24 -8.04
CA VAL A 329 -13.70 10.02 -6.63
C VAL A 329 -12.49 10.26 -5.72
N ALA A 330 -12.61 11.28 -4.87
CA ALA A 330 -11.62 11.62 -3.84
C ALA A 330 -11.73 10.71 -2.61
N ILE A 331 -10.61 10.53 -1.91
CA ILE A 331 -10.59 9.97 -0.55
C ILE A 331 -10.99 11.08 0.41
N LEU A 332 -12.13 10.91 1.06
CA LEU A 332 -12.68 11.89 1.98
C LEU A 332 -11.89 11.96 3.28
N GLU A 333 -11.83 13.15 3.86
CA GLU A 333 -11.40 13.29 5.24
C GLU A 333 -12.37 12.57 6.18
N SER A 334 -11.83 11.73 7.06
CA SER A 334 -12.62 10.93 7.98
C SER A 334 -11.88 10.71 9.29
N ALA A 335 -12.54 11.04 10.40
CA ALA A 335 -12.06 10.73 11.74
C ALA A 335 -11.80 9.23 11.93
N GLU A 336 -12.54 8.36 11.23
CA GLU A 336 -12.36 6.90 11.31
C GLU A 336 -10.98 6.47 10.79
N ILE A 337 -10.47 7.11 9.72
CA ILE A 337 -9.11 6.85 9.19
C ILE A 337 -8.08 7.29 10.22
N SER A 338 -8.24 8.48 10.81
CA SER A 338 -7.33 9.00 11.84
C SER A 338 -7.33 8.12 13.09
N HIS A 339 -8.49 7.67 13.55
CA HIS A 339 -8.62 6.79 14.71
C HIS A 339 -8.03 5.40 14.46
N ALA A 340 -8.20 4.84 13.27
CA ALA A 340 -7.57 3.58 12.88
C ALA A 340 -6.03 3.74 12.87
N ALA A 341 -5.52 4.82 12.26
CA ALA A 341 -4.09 5.09 12.18
C ALA A 341 -3.45 5.26 13.57
N MET A 342 -4.14 5.88 14.53
CA MET A 342 -3.68 5.98 15.93
C MET A 342 -3.48 4.61 16.61
N ARG A 343 -4.14 3.57 16.10
CA ARG A 343 -3.98 2.18 16.56
C ARG A 343 -3.11 1.36 15.62
N MET A 344 -2.34 2.00 14.75
CA MET A 344 -1.44 1.38 13.78
C MET A 344 -2.15 0.38 12.87
N MET A 345 -3.32 0.77 12.36
CA MET A 345 -4.12 -0.04 11.45
C MET A 345 -4.90 0.83 10.45
N THR A 346 -5.48 0.18 9.45
CA THR A 346 -6.41 0.83 8.51
C THR A 346 -7.86 0.62 8.91
N VAL A 347 -8.78 1.32 8.25
CA VAL A 347 -10.23 1.13 8.44
C VAL A 347 -10.67 -0.30 8.08
N TYR A 348 -9.91 -1.01 7.23
CA TYR A 348 -10.18 -2.39 6.82
C TYR A 348 -9.96 -3.42 7.93
N GLU A 349 -9.29 -3.04 9.02
CA GLU A 349 -8.90 -3.94 10.10
C GLU A 349 -9.72 -3.70 11.38
N LEU A 350 -10.63 -2.73 11.35
CA LEU A 350 -11.50 -2.42 12.47
C LEU A 350 -12.57 -3.50 12.65
N GLU A 351 -12.50 -4.26 13.75
CA GLU A 351 -13.54 -5.21 14.14
C GLU A 351 -14.87 -4.51 14.46
N ARG A 352 -14.79 -3.28 15.01
CA ARG A 352 -15.92 -2.44 15.36
C ARG A 352 -15.58 -0.98 15.04
N PRO A 353 -16.58 -0.18 14.63
CA PRO A 353 -16.43 1.26 14.49
C PRO A 353 -15.81 1.88 15.75
N ILE A 354 -14.84 2.78 15.59
CA ILE A 354 -14.33 3.59 16.70
C ILE A 354 -15.23 4.80 16.90
N GLY A 355 -15.58 5.48 15.80
CA GLY A 355 -16.59 6.52 15.78
C GLY A 355 -18.01 5.94 15.71
N THR A 356 -18.93 6.70 15.10
CA THR A 356 -20.29 6.21 14.91
C THR A 356 -20.34 5.14 13.80
N PRO A 357 -21.23 4.12 13.90
CA PRO A 357 -21.40 3.13 12.82
C PRO A 357 -21.73 3.75 11.46
N LYS A 358 -22.45 4.89 11.45
CA LYS A 358 -22.76 5.65 10.23
C LYS A 358 -21.51 6.25 9.61
N THR A 359 -20.63 6.85 10.42
CA THR A 359 -19.35 7.42 9.97
C THR A 359 -18.47 6.33 9.39
N HIS A 360 -18.34 5.20 10.09
CA HIS A 360 -17.56 4.06 9.63
C HIS A 360 -18.07 3.52 8.29
N LYS A 361 -19.37 3.26 8.17
CA LYS A 361 -19.99 2.78 6.92
C LYS A 361 -19.75 3.75 5.75
N ARG A 362 -19.91 5.06 5.99
CA ARG A 362 -19.66 6.09 4.95
C ARG A 362 -18.19 6.13 4.54
N CYS A 363 -17.28 6.03 5.51
CA CYS A 363 -15.84 6.01 5.26
C CYS A 363 -15.43 4.77 4.45
N ARG A 364 -15.92 3.58 4.82
CA ARG A 364 -15.72 2.34 4.07
C ARG A 364 -16.20 2.44 2.63
N ALA A 365 -17.44 2.88 2.42
CA ALA A 365 -18.01 3.03 1.09
C ALA A 365 -17.20 4.00 0.21
N ASN A 366 -16.77 5.14 0.76
CA ASN A 366 -15.92 6.07 0.02
C ASN A 366 -14.55 5.48 -0.31
N LEU A 367 -13.91 4.76 0.62
CA LEU A 367 -12.63 4.10 0.35
C LEU A 367 -12.76 3.03 -0.73
N GLU A 368 -13.82 2.24 -0.70
CA GLU A 368 -14.11 1.22 -1.72
C GLU A 368 -14.32 1.85 -3.10
N GLU A 369 -15.09 2.93 -3.18
CA GLU A 369 -15.34 3.65 -4.43
C GLU A 369 -14.07 4.35 -4.95
N ALA A 370 -13.35 5.07 -4.08
CA ALA A 370 -12.15 5.82 -4.46
C ALA A 370 -11.01 4.88 -4.91
N LEU A 371 -10.75 3.81 -4.17
CA LEU A 371 -9.66 2.87 -4.47
C LEU A 371 -10.04 1.86 -5.57
N GLY A 372 -11.34 1.55 -5.74
CA GLY A 372 -11.83 0.73 -6.85
C GLY A 372 -11.55 1.32 -8.23
N GLN A 373 -11.37 2.65 -8.33
CA GLN A 373 -10.91 3.30 -9.56
C GLN A 373 -9.48 2.86 -9.94
N VAL A 374 -8.61 2.63 -8.95
CA VAL A 374 -7.24 2.13 -9.17
C VAL A 374 -7.27 0.66 -9.57
N GLU A 375 -8.13 -0.14 -8.92
CA GLU A 375 -8.35 -1.53 -9.32
C GLU A 375 -8.78 -1.64 -10.80
N LEU A 376 -9.72 -0.80 -11.23
CA LEU A 376 -10.20 -0.79 -12.62
C LEU A 376 -9.06 -0.50 -13.62
N LEU A 377 -8.14 0.39 -13.28
CA LEU A 377 -6.99 0.71 -14.13
C LEU A 377 -6.02 -0.47 -14.23
N VAL A 378 -5.74 -1.13 -13.11
CA VAL A 378 -4.94 -2.35 -13.09
C VAL A 378 -5.57 -3.42 -13.96
N ARG A 379 -6.88 -3.67 -13.79
CA ARG A 379 -7.60 -4.68 -14.57
C ARG A 379 -7.66 -4.36 -16.06
N ARG A 380 -7.79 -3.09 -16.43
CA ARG A 380 -7.66 -2.63 -17.83
C ARG A 380 -6.27 -2.95 -18.40
N GLY A 381 -5.21 -2.79 -17.61
CA GLY A 381 -3.84 -3.17 -18.00
C GLY A 381 -3.73 -4.66 -18.35
N TRP A 382 -4.57 -5.50 -17.74
CA TRP A 382 -4.70 -6.93 -18.06
C TRP A 382 -5.78 -7.25 -19.12
N GLY A 383 -6.33 -6.24 -19.80
CA GLY A 383 -7.39 -6.42 -20.80
C GLY A 383 -8.77 -6.77 -20.24
N ARG A 384 -8.98 -6.66 -18.92
CA ARG A 384 -10.25 -6.96 -18.25
C ARG A 384 -11.04 -5.67 -18.03
N THR A 385 -12.05 -5.40 -18.86
CA THR A 385 -12.84 -4.14 -18.85
C THR A 385 -14.19 -4.23 -18.14
N GLN A 386 -14.64 -5.42 -17.75
CA GLN A 386 -15.83 -5.64 -16.92
C GLN A 386 -15.43 -6.29 -15.59
N PRO A 387 -16.19 -6.07 -14.49
CA PRO A 387 -16.16 -7.00 -13.34
C PRO A 387 -16.25 -8.43 -13.86
N ALA A 388 -15.55 -9.40 -13.26
CA ALA A 388 -15.70 -10.79 -13.69
C ALA A 388 -17.20 -11.11 -13.62
N SER A 389 -17.85 -11.27 -14.77
CA SER A 389 -19.25 -11.63 -14.81
C SER A 389 -19.38 -13.06 -14.29
N GLU A 390 -20.55 -13.41 -13.74
CA GLU A 390 -20.84 -14.80 -13.35
C GLU A 390 -20.54 -15.77 -14.52
N GLU A 391 -20.67 -15.32 -15.77
CA GLU A 391 -20.37 -16.09 -16.99
C GLU A 391 -18.88 -16.19 -17.34
N ALA A 392 -18.06 -15.20 -16.99
CA ALA A 392 -16.62 -15.21 -17.25
C ALA A 392 -15.85 -16.18 -16.33
N ILE A 393 -16.40 -16.44 -15.14
CA ILE A 393 -15.85 -17.41 -14.16
C ILE A 393 -16.22 -18.86 -14.54
N VAL A 394 -17.27 -19.05 -15.33
CA VAL A 394 -17.84 -20.38 -15.62
C VAL A 394 -17.07 -21.14 -16.72
N ASN A 395 -16.25 -20.48 -17.54
CA ASN A 395 -15.76 -21.07 -18.80
C ASN A 395 -14.23 -21.21 -18.98
N GLU A 396 -13.41 -21.12 -17.93
CA GLU A 396 -11.98 -21.52 -18.02
C GLU A 396 -11.66 -22.86 -17.33
N ALA A 397 -12.67 -23.69 -17.09
CA ALA A 397 -12.51 -25.10 -16.72
C ALA A 397 -13.27 -26.00 -17.71
N ALA A 398 -12.83 -26.01 -18.97
CA ALA A 398 -13.14 -27.04 -19.96
C ALA A 398 -11.93 -27.28 -20.87
#